data_AF-A0A4P5XL96-F1
#
_entry.id   AF-A0A4P5XL96-F1
#
_cell.length_a   1.000
_cell.length_b   1.000
_cell.length_c   1.000
_cell.angle_alpha   90.00
_cell.angle_beta   90.00
_cell.angle_gamma   90.00
#
_symmetry.space_group_name_H-M   'P 1'
#
loop_
_entity.id
_entity.type
_entity.pdbx_description
1 polymer ?
#
loop_
_entity_poly.entity_id
_entity_poly.type
_entity_poly.pdbx_seq_one_letter_code
_entity_poly.pdbx_strand_id
1 'polypeptide(L)'
;MYKFGQGYWTRVISATAGGVIAMLGGLWLHDIFATVNWGINPIYLSWGMGGLFVALCCPFIYMLTARNVTSVDFMVATETEMKKVSWPTRREVTSSTIIVIFTSVVIALFCFVFDQAFFFLFVQLRVLEPGT
;
A
#
# COMPACT_ATOMS: atom_id res chain seq x y z
N MET A 1 17.60 29.80 10.45
CA MET A 1 16.58 30.58 9.73
C MET A 1 15.92 29.67 8.70
N TYR A 2 14.64 29.33 8.88
CA TYR A 2 13.87 28.53 7.91
C TYR A 2 13.64 29.36 6.64
N LYS A 3 13.92 28.80 5.46
CA LYS A 3 13.59 29.50 4.20
C LYS A 3 12.09 29.36 3.95
N PHE A 4 11.44 30.44 3.52
CA PHE A 4 10.03 30.43 3.13
C PHE A 4 9.79 29.35 2.07
N GLY A 5 8.82 28.44 2.32
CA GLY A 5 8.42 27.37 1.40
C GLY A 5 9.00 25.97 1.67
N GLN A 6 9.86 25.80 2.68
CA GLN A 6 10.47 24.50 3.00
C GLN A 6 9.44 23.52 3.61
N GLY A 7 9.33 22.30 3.07
CA GLY A 7 8.36 21.29 3.52
C GLY A 7 6.92 21.50 3.05
N TYR A 8 6.65 22.46 2.15
CA TYR A 8 5.29 22.70 1.68
C TYR A 8 4.72 21.49 0.95
N TRP A 9 5.44 20.95 -0.04
CA TRP A 9 4.98 19.82 -0.86
C TRP A 9 4.87 18.53 -0.06
N THR A 10 5.80 18.24 0.85
CA THR A 10 5.73 17.03 1.68
C THR A 10 4.50 17.05 2.58
N ARG A 11 4.14 18.21 3.15
CA ARG A 11 2.96 18.39 4.00
C ARG A 11 1.65 18.30 3.23
N VAL A 12 1.58 18.88 2.03
CA VAL A 12 0.37 18.77 1.20
C VAL A 12 0.17 17.32 0.77
N ILE A 13 1.23 16.63 0.33
CA ILE A 13 1.14 15.23 -0.11
C ILE A 13 0.74 14.31 1.06
N SER A 14 1.31 14.47 2.25
CA SER A 14 0.93 13.66 3.42
C SER A 14 -0.50 13.92 3.86
N ALA A 15 -0.96 15.18 3.83
CA ALA A 15 -2.34 15.54 4.15
C ALA A 15 -3.33 14.96 3.13
N THR A 16 -3.02 15.06 1.83
CA THR A 16 -3.86 14.49 0.77
C THR A 16 -3.88 12.97 0.85
N ALA A 17 -2.73 12.31 1.05
CA ALA A 17 -2.66 10.86 1.20
C ALA A 17 -3.46 10.37 2.42
N GLY A 18 -3.29 11.04 3.58
CA GLY A 18 -4.08 10.75 4.76
C GLY A 18 -5.58 10.95 4.52
N GLY A 19 -5.96 12.01 3.82
CA GLY A 19 -7.35 12.29 3.46
C GLY A 19 -7.94 11.21 2.55
N VAL A 20 -7.19 10.76 1.53
CA VAL A 20 -7.61 9.65 0.65
C VAL A 20 -7.78 8.35 1.43
N ILE A 21 -6.84 8.02 2.33
CA ILE A 21 -6.94 6.82 3.18
C ILE A 21 -8.17 6.91 4.10
N ALA A 22 -8.43 8.07 4.70
CA ALA A 22 -9.61 8.28 5.54
C ALA A 22 -10.90 8.10 4.74
N MET A 23 -10.97 8.61 3.51
CA MET A 23 -12.13 8.44 2.63
C MET A 23 -12.33 6.98 2.23
N LEU A 24 -11.28 6.27 1.81
CA LEU A 24 -11.35 4.85 1.46
C LEU A 24 -11.73 3.99 2.68
N GLY A 25 -11.19 4.32 3.85
CA GLY A 25 -11.56 3.68 5.12
C GLY A 25 -13.03 3.91 5.46
N GLY A 26 -13.56 5.11 5.25
CA GLY A 26 -14.97 5.42 5.45
C GLY A 26 -15.91 4.64 4.52
N LEU A 27 -15.52 4.46 3.25
CA LEU A 27 -16.27 3.65 2.28
C LEU A 27 -16.26 2.16 2.67
N TRP A 28 -15.10 1.63 3.05
CA TRP A 28 -15.00 0.24 3.54
C TRP A 28 -15.84 0.00 4.81
N LEU A 29 -15.87 0.98 5.72
CA LEU A 29 -16.67 0.92 6.94
C LEU A 29 -18.18 0.95 6.60
N HIS A 30 -18.60 1.78 5.65
CA HIS A 30 -19.98 1.79 5.16
C HIS A 30 -20.41 0.40 4.66
N ASP A 31 -19.55 -0.28 3.89
CA ASP A 31 -19.87 -1.60 3.34
C ASP A 31 -20.00 -2.68 4.42
N ILE A 32 -19.19 -2.62 5.48
CA ILE A 32 -19.34 -3.53 6.63
C ILE A 32 -20.68 -3.32 7.33
N PHE A 33 -21.03 -2.07 7.63
CA PHE A 33 -22.26 -1.77 8.38
C PHE A 33 -23.53 -1.95 7.53
N ALA A 34 -23.44 -1.85 6.20
CA ALA A 34 -24.55 -2.14 5.30
C ALA A 34 -24.96 -3.64 5.32
N THR A 35 -24.03 -4.54 5.64
CA THR A 35 -24.30 -5.99 5.66
C THR A 35 -24.89 -6.49 6.99
N VAL A 36 -24.82 -5.69 8.06
CA VAL A 36 -25.29 -6.09 9.39
C VAL A 36 -26.63 -5.40 9.68
N ASN A 37 -27.68 -6.18 9.96
CA ASN A 37 -29.00 -5.63 10.26
C ASN A 37 -29.16 -5.42 11.78
N TRP A 38 -29.04 -4.17 12.22
CA TRP A 38 -29.12 -3.77 13.63
C TRP A 38 -30.53 -3.33 14.07
N GLY A 39 -31.60 -3.79 13.41
CA GLY A 39 -32.99 -3.43 13.76
C GLY A 39 -33.37 -1.96 13.55
N ILE A 40 -32.44 -1.13 13.09
CA ILE A 40 -32.61 0.25 12.64
C ILE A 40 -32.42 0.27 11.12
N ASN A 41 -33.05 1.22 10.44
CA ASN A 41 -32.87 1.44 9.00
C ASN A 41 -31.36 1.47 8.63
N PRO A 42 -30.85 0.44 7.91
CA PRO A 42 -29.42 0.22 7.73
C PRO A 42 -28.75 1.34 6.91
N ILE A 43 -29.52 2.07 6.10
CA ILE A 43 -29.04 3.21 5.32
C ILE A 43 -28.51 4.33 6.24
N TYR A 44 -29.24 4.72 7.29
CA TYR A 44 -28.86 5.88 8.11
C TYR A 44 -27.67 5.57 9.03
N LEU A 45 -27.59 4.34 9.54
CA LEU A 45 -26.50 3.91 10.41
C LEU A 45 -25.17 3.82 9.64
N SER A 46 -25.20 3.28 8.42
CA SER A 46 -24.00 3.09 7.59
C SER A 46 -23.37 4.41 7.16
N TRP A 47 -24.19 5.37 6.69
CA TRP A 47 -23.71 6.71 6.34
C TRP A 47 -23.27 7.51 7.58
N GLY A 48 -23.94 7.33 8.72
CA GLY A 48 -23.56 7.96 9.99
C GLY A 48 -22.20 7.50 10.51
N MET A 49 -21.93 6.19 10.48
CA MET A 49 -20.67 5.61 10.95
C MET A 49 -19.49 5.92 10.01
N GLY A 50 -19.69 5.82 8.69
CA GLY A 50 -18.69 6.22 7.72
C GLY A 50 -18.35 7.72 7.81
N GLY A 51 -19.37 8.58 7.95
CA GLY A 51 -19.18 10.01 8.14
C GLY A 51 -18.47 10.37 9.45
N LEU A 52 -18.83 9.72 10.57
CA LEU A 52 -18.18 9.91 11.86
C LEU A 52 -16.69 9.53 11.79
N PHE A 53 -16.37 8.40 11.17
CA PHE A 53 -15.00 7.94 11.00
C PHE A 53 -14.14 8.97 10.26
N VAL A 54 -14.62 9.46 9.11
CA VAL A 54 -13.93 10.50 8.32
C VAL A 54 -13.78 11.80 9.12
N ALA A 55 -14.83 12.20 9.85
CA ALA A 55 -14.81 13.40 10.68
C ALA A 55 -13.80 13.33 11.84
N LEU A 56 -13.53 12.14 12.38
CA LEU A 56 -12.49 11.94 13.41
C LEU A 56 -11.08 11.85 12.80
N CYS A 57 -10.93 11.22 11.64
CA CYS A 57 -9.63 11.12 10.97
C CYS A 57 -9.12 12.49 10.48
N CYS A 58 -10.01 13.37 10.01
CA CYS A 58 -9.64 14.69 9.48
C CYS A 58 -8.81 15.57 10.47
N PRO A 59 -9.27 15.83 11.72
CA PRO A 59 -8.49 16.58 12.70
C PRO A 59 -7.23 15.84 13.16
N PHE A 60 -7.26 14.50 13.18
CA PHE A 60 -6.08 13.69 13.51
C PHE A 60 -4.96 13.86 12.47
N ILE A 61 -5.30 13.81 11.18
CA ILE A 61 -4.36 14.04 10.06
C ILE A 61 -3.81 15.47 10.10
N TYR A 62 -4.67 16.45 10.38
CA TYR A 62 -4.25 17.85 10.51
C TYR A 62 -3.28 18.05 11.68
N MET A 63 -3.52 17.39 12.83
CA MET A 63 -2.63 17.46 13.98
C MET A 63 -1.23 16.93 13.67
N LEU A 64 -1.15 15.77 12.99
CA LEU A 64 0.12 15.16 12.61
C LEU A 64 0.90 15.97 11.57
N THR A 65 0.20 16.64 10.63
CA THR A 65 0.84 17.32 9.49
C THR A 65 1.14 18.81 9.72
N ALA A 66 0.35 19.49 10.55
CA ALA A 66 0.42 20.94 10.69
C ALA A 66 0.65 21.43 12.13
N ARG A 67 0.28 20.66 13.15
CA ARG A 67 0.37 21.11 14.56
C ARG A 67 1.65 20.67 15.25
N ASN A 68 2.17 19.49 14.94
CA ASN A 68 3.36 18.96 15.61
C ASN A 68 4.65 19.43 14.93
N VAL A 69 5.37 20.34 15.60
CA VAL A 69 6.65 20.90 15.10
C VAL A 69 7.70 19.81 14.82
N THR A 70 7.77 18.77 15.64
CA THR A 70 8.68 17.63 15.45
C THR A 70 8.42 16.87 14.16
N SER A 71 7.14 16.64 13.82
CA SER A 71 6.77 15.93 12.60
C SER A 71 7.09 16.76 11.36
N VAL A 72 6.89 18.08 11.43
CA VAL A 72 7.25 19.00 10.34
C VAL A 72 8.75 19.04 10.12
N ASP A 73 9.55 19.14 11.18
CA ASP A 73 11.01 19.14 11.07
C ASP A 73 11.55 17.81 10.53
N PHE A 74 10.94 16.68 10.91
CA PHE A 74 11.27 15.38 10.33
C PHE A 74 11.00 15.37 8.82
N MET A 75 9.82 15.81 8.37
CA MET A 75 9.46 15.83 6.95
C MET A 75 10.38 16.73 6.13
N VAL A 76 10.80 17.86 6.69
CA VAL A 76 11.76 18.77 6.05
C VAL A 76 13.17 18.17 6.00
N ALA A 77 13.60 17.49 7.06
CA ALA A 77 14.85 16.75 7.07
C ALA A 77 14.82 15.64 6.00
N THR A 78 13.74 14.86 5.93
CA THR A 78 13.57 13.82 4.88
C THR A 78 13.60 14.42 3.48
N GLU A 79 12.92 15.54 3.22
CA GLU A 79 12.98 16.21 1.91
C GLU A 79 14.42 16.62 1.56
N THR A 80 15.17 17.10 2.54
CA THR A 80 16.56 17.52 2.38
C THR A 80 17.48 16.34 2.11
N GLU A 81 17.28 15.21 2.81
CA GLU A 81 18.03 13.97 2.56
C GLU A 81 17.67 13.36 1.20
N MET A 82 16.41 13.37 0.81
CA MET A 82 15.96 12.87 -0.51
C MET A 82 16.58 13.66 -1.66
N LYS A 83 16.84 14.96 -1.49
CA LYS A 83 17.56 15.78 -2.50
C LYS A 83 19.02 15.36 -2.68
N LYS A 84 19.62 14.66 -1.72
CA LYS A 84 20.98 14.12 -1.82
C LYS A 84 21.01 12.77 -2.54
N VAL A 85 19.87 12.11 -2.69
CA VAL A 85 19.78 10.82 -3.39
C VAL A 85 19.96 11.04 -4.89
N SER A 86 21.08 10.56 -5.42
CA SER A 86 21.31 10.47 -6.86
C SER A 86 20.50 9.30 -7.42
N TRP A 87 19.44 9.60 -8.18
CA TRP A 87 18.66 8.56 -8.85
C TRP A 87 19.49 7.89 -9.96
N PRO A 88 19.41 6.55 -10.10
CA PRO A 88 20.16 5.81 -11.10
C PRO A 88 19.76 6.24 -12.51
N THR A 89 20.70 6.17 -13.43
CA THR A 89 20.42 6.49 -14.84
C THR A 89 19.49 5.43 -15.45
N ARG A 90 18.73 5.79 -16.50
CA ARG A 90 17.80 4.84 -17.18
C ARG A 90 18.49 3.55 -17.63
N ARG A 91 19.79 3.63 -17.95
CA ARG A 91 20.61 2.47 -18.33
C ARG A 91 20.86 1.53 -17.15
N GLU A 92 21.21 2.06 -15.99
CA GLU A 92 21.43 1.25 -14.78
C GLU A 92 20.16 0.54 -14.31
N VAL A 93 19.02 1.24 -14.35
CA VAL A 93 17.72 0.64 -14.01
C VAL A 93 17.40 -0.52 -14.95
N THR A 94 17.57 -0.31 -16.26
CA THR A 94 17.29 -1.34 -17.27
C THR A 94 18.20 -2.56 -17.09
N SER A 95 19.49 -2.36 -16.90
CA SER A 95 20.44 -3.45 -16.65
C SER A 95 20.08 -4.23 -15.38
N SER A 96 19.67 -3.54 -14.32
CA SER A 96 19.29 -4.18 -13.05
C SER A 96 18.00 -4.98 -13.18
N THR A 97 16.99 -4.45 -13.87
CA THR A 97 15.72 -5.14 -14.12
C THR A 97 15.89 -6.37 -15.02
N ILE A 98 16.75 -6.30 -16.05
CA ILE A 98 17.03 -7.44 -16.93
C ILE A 98 17.58 -8.63 -16.14
N ILE A 99 18.51 -8.38 -15.20
CA ILE A 99 19.07 -9.43 -14.35
C ILE A 99 17.97 -10.06 -13.50
N VAL A 100 17.10 -9.26 -12.87
CA VAL A 100 15.99 -9.76 -12.04
C VAL A 100 14.99 -10.58 -12.85
N ILE A 101 14.66 -10.14 -14.06
CA ILE A 101 13.76 -10.90 -14.96
C ILE A 101 14.40 -12.24 -15.32
N PHE A 102 15.69 -12.23 -15.68
CA PHE A 102 16.40 -13.45 -16.03
C PHE A 102 16.46 -14.44 -14.86
N THR A 103 16.83 -13.97 -13.65
CA THR A 103 16.88 -14.85 -12.47
C THR A 103 15.50 -15.39 -12.10
N SER A 104 14.45 -14.57 -12.21
CA SER A 104 13.07 -15.00 -11.99
C SER A 104 12.65 -16.11 -12.98
N VAL A 105 12.97 -15.96 -14.28
CA VAL A 105 12.69 -16.99 -15.30
C VAL A 105 13.43 -18.29 -15.02
N VAL A 106 14.70 -18.22 -14.62
CA VAL A 106 15.48 -19.41 -14.26
C VAL A 106 14.86 -20.14 -13.07
N ILE A 107 14.44 -19.42 -12.02
CA ILE A 107 13.75 -20.01 -10.87
C ILE A 107 12.41 -20.62 -11.29
N ALA A 108 11.62 -19.93 -12.11
CA ALA A 108 10.34 -20.44 -12.59
C ALA A 108 10.50 -21.74 -13.40
N LEU A 109 11.49 -21.80 -14.29
CA LEU A 109 11.80 -23.02 -15.04
C LEU A 109 12.28 -24.15 -14.13
N PHE A 110 13.12 -23.85 -13.15
CA PHE A 110 13.54 -24.83 -12.16
C PHE A 110 12.34 -25.40 -11.39
N CYS A 111 11.47 -24.55 -10.84
CA CYS A 111 10.24 -24.96 -10.16
C CYS A 111 9.38 -25.83 -11.09
N PHE A 112 9.16 -25.41 -12.33
CA PHE A 112 8.37 -26.16 -13.31
C PHE A 112 8.91 -27.59 -13.54
N VAL A 113 10.24 -27.75 -13.65
CA VAL A 113 10.86 -29.07 -13.80
C VAL A 113 10.63 -29.94 -12.57
N PHE A 114 10.78 -29.39 -11.37
CA PHE A 114 10.57 -30.13 -10.13
C PHE A 114 9.09 -30.47 -9.92
N ASP A 115 8.18 -29.55 -10.23
CA ASP A 115 6.74 -29.79 -10.18
C ASP A 115 6.34 -30.95 -11.10
N GLN A 116 6.88 -30.98 -12.33
CA GLN A 116 6.65 -32.09 -13.26
C GLN A 116 7.27 -33.41 -12.77
N ALA A 117 8.46 -33.36 -12.16
CA ALA A 117 9.12 -34.54 -11.60
C ALA A 117 8.34 -35.12 -10.43
N PHE A 118 7.84 -34.27 -9.53
CA PHE A 118 6.97 -34.68 -8.42
C PHE A 118 5.64 -35.23 -8.93
N PHE A 119 5.02 -34.59 -9.92
CA PHE A 119 3.81 -35.11 -10.56
C PHE A 119 4.03 -36.53 -11.11
N PHE A 120 5.11 -36.73 -11.86
CA PHE A 120 5.45 -38.05 -12.41
C PHE A 120 5.70 -39.09 -11.30
N LEU A 121 6.45 -38.74 -10.25
CA LEU A 121 6.69 -39.62 -9.11
C LEU A 121 5.40 -40.01 -8.38
N PHE A 122 4.49 -39.07 -8.15
CA PHE A 122 3.22 -39.35 -7.48
C PHE A 122 2.28 -40.21 -8.32
N VAL A 123 2.29 -40.06 -9.65
CA VAL A 123 1.56 -40.96 -10.56
C VAL A 123 2.14 -42.39 -10.48
N GLN A 124 3.47 -42.55 -10.47
CA GLN A 124 4.11 -43.87 -10.35
C GLN A 124 3.83 -44.55 -9.00
N LEU A 125 3.76 -43.77 -7.91
CA LEU A 125 3.40 -44.24 -6.58
C LEU A 125 1.91 -44.60 -6.42
N ARG A 126 1.10 -44.50 -7.51
CA ARG A 126 -0.34 -44.81 -7.53
C ARG A 126 -1.17 -44.06 -6.48
N VAL A 127 -0.62 -42.99 -5.91
CA VAL A 127 -1.31 -42.15 -4.92
C VAL A 127 -2.19 -41.09 -5.59
N LEU A 128 -1.96 -40.80 -6.88
CA LEU A 128 -2.81 -39.96 -7.72
C LEU A 128 -3.44 -40.82 -8.84
N GLU A 129 -4.77 -40.87 -8.91
CA GLU A 129 -5.49 -41.27 -10.12
C GLU A 129 -5.39 -40.12 -11.13
N PRO A 130 -4.89 -40.34 -12.36
CA PRO A 130 -4.86 -39.31 -13.38
C PRO A 130 -6.28 -39.02 -13.83
N GLY A 131 -6.95 -38.11 -13.13
CA GLY A 131 -8.19 -37.49 -13.58
C GLY A 131 -7.89 -36.69 -14.85
N THR A 132 -8.69 -36.98 -15.88
CA THR A 132 -8.71 -36.34 -17.21
C THR A 132 -8.43 -34.85 -17.20
#